data_AF-A0A381Z287-F1
#
_entry.id   AF-A0A381Z287-F1
#
_cell.length_a   1.000
_cell.length_b   1.000
_cell.length_c   1.000
_cell.angle_alpha   90.00
_cell.angle_beta   90.00
_cell.angle_gamma   90.00
#
_symmetry.space_group_name_H-M   'P 1'
#
loop_
_entity.id
_entity.type
_entity.pdbx_description
1 polymer ?
#
loop_
_entity_poly.entity_id
_entity_poly.type
_entity_poly.pdbx_seq_one_letter_code
_entity_poly.pdbx_strand_id
1 'polypeptide(L)'
;MNLVKKTISILSICVFSLALALPVSAKVEGDTIILGAAVSLSGKYSTNGEHTRNGYNMAVQRINDMGGVTVGGKSYKFDIIYYDDESDSSR
;
A
#
# COMPACT_ATOMS: atom_id res chain seq x y z
N MET A 1 35.94 -38.42 0.91
CA MET A 1 35.66 -37.24 1.75
C MET A 1 35.43 -35.95 0.94
N ASN A 2 36.10 -35.73 -0.20
CA ASN A 2 36.00 -34.47 -0.94
C ASN A 2 34.74 -34.34 -1.83
N LEU A 3 34.21 -35.46 -2.35
CA LEU A 3 33.03 -35.45 -3.22
C LEU A 3 31.70 -35.23 -2.47
N VAL A 4 31.58 -35.79 -1.26
CA VAL A 4 30.43 -35.59 -0.35
C VAL A 4 30.40 -34.15 0.19
N LYS A 5 31.56 -33.58 0.53
CA LYS A 5 31.66 -32.17 0.94
C LYS A 5 31.31 -31.20 -0.20
N LYS A 6 31.67 -31.52 -1.44
CA LYS A 6 31.38 -30.70 -2.63
C LYS A 6 29.90 -30.74 -3.00
N THR A 7 29.25 -31.89 -2.86
CA THR A 7 27.79 -32.04 -3.09
C THR A 7 26.96 -31.36 -2.00
N ILE A 8 27.37 -31.43 -0.73
CA ILE A 8 26.73 -30.67 0.37
C ILE A 8 26.88 -29.15 0.15
N SER A 9 28.05 -28.69 -0.28
CA SER A 9 28.29 -27.25 -0.52
C SER A 9 27.46 -26.69 -1.69
N ILE A 10 27.30 -27.45 -2.78
CA ILE A 10 26.46 -27.08 -3.92
C ILE A 10 24.98 -27.07 -3.52
N LEU A 11 24.53 -28.03 -2.71
CA LEU A 11 23.16 -28.09 -2.22
C LEU A 11 22.83 -26.90 -1.31
N SER A 12 23.75 -26.48 -0.44
CA SER A 12 23.59 -25.26 0.39
C SER A 12 23.47 -23.98 -0.45
N ILE A 13 24.22 -23.85 -1.54
CA ILE A 13 24.15 -22.67 -2.42
C ILE A 13 22.81 -22.61 -3.16
N CYS A 14 22.27 -23.75 -3.61
CA CYS A 14 20.95 -23.81 -4.25
C CYS A 14 19.81 -23.46 -3.27
N VAL A 15 19.89 -23.90 -2.01
CA VAL A 15 18.88 -23.57 -1.00
C VAL A 15 18.93 -22.09 -0.60
N PHE A 16 20.13 -21.50 -0.52
CA PHE A 16 20.28 -20.07 -0.20
C PHE A 16 19.78 -19.16 -1.34
N SER A 17 20.03 -19.55 -2.60
CA SER A 17 19.56 -18.82 -3.79
C SER A 17 18.03 -18.81 -3.90
N LEU A 18 17.36 -19.88 -3.46
CA LEU A 18 15.90 -20.00 -3.51
C LEU A 18 15.19 -19.16 -2.44
N ALA A 19 15.85 -18.90 -1.30
CA ALA A 19 15.30 -18.07 -0.23
C ALA A 19 15.24 -16.57 -0.58
N LEU A 20 16.09 -16.10 -1.50
CA LEU A 20 16.12 -14.71 -1.97
C LEU A 20 15.09 -14.39 -3.07
N ALA A 21 14.41 -15.42 -3.60
CA ALA A 21 13.42 -15.28 -4.67
C ALA A 21 11.98 -15.14 -4.15
N LEU A 22 11.78 -15.05 -2.83
CA LEU A 22 10.44 -14.86 -2.27
C LEU A 22 9.94 -13.45 -2.61
N PRO A 23 8.75 -13.31 -3.21
CA PRO A 23 8.17 -12.00 -3.45
C PRO A 23 7.96 -11.29 -2.11
N VAL A 24 8.56 -10.11 -1.96
CA VAL A 24 8.25 -9.18 -0.87
C VAL A 24 6.76 -8.88 -0.98
N SER A 25 5.96 -9.54 -0.14
CA SER A 25 4.53 -9.28 -0.06
C SER A 25 4.35 -7.93 0.62
N ALA A 26 3.93 -6.93 -0.15
CA ALA A 26 3.40 -5.69 0.42
C ALA A 26 2.29 -6.04 1.43
N LYS A 27 2.27 -5.38 2.59
CA LYS A 27 1.23 -5.59 3.60
C LYS A 27 -0.10 -5.09 3.04
N VAL A 28 -0.90 -6.01 2.51
CA VAL A 28 -2.32 -5.79 2.24
C VAL A 28 -3.08 -6.23 3.48
N GLU A 29 -3.87 -5.35 4.07
CA GLU A 29 -4.78 -5.70 5.15
C GLU A 29 -6.14 -6.07 4.54
N GLY A 30 -6.39 -7.37 4.39
CA GLY A 30 -7.60 -7.90 3.77
C GLY A 30 -7.69 -7.59 2.26
N ASP A 31 -8.77 -6.92 1.86
CA ASP A 31 -9.11 -6.60 0.46
C ASP A 31 -9.19 -5.08 0.20
N THR A 32 -8.66 -4.26 1.10
CA THR A 32 -8.73 -2.79 1.01
C THR A 32 -7.35 -2.16 1.09
N ILE A 33 -7.05 -1.27 0.16
CA ILE A 33 -5.89 -0.38 0.20
C ILE A 33 -6.34 0.90 0.92
N ILE A 34 -5.69 1.20 2.04
CA ILE A 34 -6.00 2.39 2.85
C ILE A 34 -4.95 3.46 2.56
N LEU A 35 -5.41 4.65 2.16
CA LEU A 35 -4.56 5.82 1.93
C LEU A 35 -4.71 6.81 3.07
N GLY A 36 -3.60 7.41 3.52
CA GLY A 36 -3.63 8.55 4.43
C GLY A 36 -3.63 9.86 3.66
N ALA A 37 -4.46 10.81 4.05
CA ALA A 37 -4.50 12.15 3.48
C ALA A 37 -4.54 13.22 4.58
N ALA A 38 -3.49 14.04 4.66
CA ALA A 38 -3.53 15.29 5.42
C ALA A 38 -4.27 16.34 4.57
N VAL A 39 -5.35 16.89 5.13
CA VAL A 39 -6.21 17.86 4.45
C VAL A 39 -6.61 18.93 5.47
N SER A 40 -6.56 20.19 5.08
CA SER A 40 -7.01 21.30 5.93
C SER A 40 -8.52 21.29 6.10
N LEU A 41 -9.03 20.53 7.07
CA LEU A 41 -10.46 20.48 7.39
C LEU A 41 -10.85 21.62 8.33
N SER A 42 -9.89 22.14 9.09
CA SER A 42 -10.01 23.39 9.84
C SER A 42 -8.96 24.43 9.43
N GLY A 43 -9.08 25.63 10.00
CA GLY A 43 -8.22 26.77 9.68
C GLY A 43 -8.60 27.51 8.39
N LYS A 44 -7.67 28.33 7.91
CA LYS A 44 -7.88 29.29 6.81
C LYS A 44 -8.29 28.62 5.48
N TYR A 45 -7.85 27.38 5.25
CA TYR A 45 -8.09 26.63 4.02
C TYR A 45 -9.18 25.57 4.15
N SER A 46 -9.95 25.57 5.24
CA SER A 46 -11.06 24.63 5.54
C SER A 46 -12.00 24.39 4.36
N THR A 47 -12.46 25.43 3.68
CA THR A 47 -13.33 25.28 2.49
C THR A 47 -12.68 24.45 1.39
N ASN A 48 -11.39 24.69 1.11
CA ASN A 48 -10.66 23.95 0.07
C ASN A 48 -10.41 22.50 0.51
N GLY A 49 -10.12 22.27 1.80
CA GLY A 49 -9.96 20.92 2.33
C GLY A 49 -11.27 20.13 2.29
N GLU A 50 -12.40 20.76 2.59
CA GLU A 50 -13.73 20.16 2.44
C GLU A 50 -14.01 19.76 0.98
N HIS A 51 -13.73 20.64 0.02
CA HIS A 51 -13.85 20.29 -1.41
C HIS A 51 -12.92 19.14 -1.81
N THR A 52 -11.70 19.11 -1.27
CA THR A 52 -10.72 18.06 -1.53
C THR A 52 -11.20 16.71 -0.99
N ARG A 53 -11.65 16.66 0.27
CA ARG A 53 -12.25 15.47 0.90
C ARG A 53 -13.45 14.95 0.10
N ASN A 54 -14.33 15.85 -0.34
CA ASN A 54 -15.49 15.46 -1.14
C ASN A 54 -15.10 14.87 -2.49
N GLY A 55 -14.11 15.47 -3.17
CA GLY A 55 -13.57 14.94 -4.42
C GLY A 55 -12.93 13.56 -4.25
N TYR A 56 -12.18 13.37 -3.17
CA TYR A 56 -11.55 12.09 -2.83
C TYR A 56 -12.60 11.01 -2.52
N ASN A 57 -13.61 11.33 -1.70
CA ASN A 57 -14.71 10.40 -1.41
C ASN A 57 -15.46 9.99 -2.68
N MET A 58 -15.72 10.94 -3.58
CA MET A 58 -16.35 10.65 -4.87
C MET A 58 -15.48 9.72 -5.73
N ALA A 59 -14.16 9.93 -5.74
CA ALA A 59 -13.24 9.07 -6.47
C ALA A 59 -13.18 7.65 -5.87
N VAL A 60 -13.08 7.52 -4.55
CA VAL A 60 -13.11 6.23 -3.84
C VAL A 60 -14.38 5.46 -4.15
N GLN A 61 -15.53 6.12 -4.03
CA GLN A 61 -16.82 5.52 -4.37
C GLN A 61 -16.81 5.02 -5.81
N ARG A 62 -16.44 5.88 -6.77
CA ARG A 62 -16.42 5.52 -8.19
C ARG A 62 -15.52 4.32 -8.49
N ILE A 63 -14.32 4.30 -7.92
CA ILE A 63 -13.35 3.21 -8.13
C ILE A 63 -13.90 1.91 -7.53
N ASN A 64 -14.45 1.98 -6.32
CA ASN A 64 -15.03 0.82 -5.65
C ASN A 64 -16.23 0.26 -6.43
N ASP A 65 -17.09 1.11 -6.98
CA ASP A 65 -18.22 0.74 -7.83
C ASP A 65 -17.77 0.08 -9.16
N MET A 66 -16.59 0.46 -9.66
CA MET A 66 -15.97 -0.16 -10.85
C MET A 66 -15.26 -1.50 -10.56
N GLY A 67 -15.36 -2.01 -9.34
CA GLY A 67 -14.75 -3.28 -8.95
C GLY A 67 -13.40 -3.13 -8.25
N GLY A 68 -12.95 -1.92 -7.96
CA GLY A 68 -11.70 -1.64 -7.25
C GLY A 68 -10.48 -1.49 -8.16
N VAL A 69 -9.29 -1.61 -7.58
CA VAL A 69 -8.00 -1.53 -8.29
C VAL A 69 -7.31 -2.89 -8.31
N THR A 70 -6.88 -3.30 -9.50
CA THR A 70 -6.12 -4.53 -9.67
C THR A 70 -4.62 -4.29 -9.47
N VAL A 71 -4.04 -4.97 -8.48
CA VAL A 71 -2.59 -4.98 -8.21
C VAL A 71 -2.13 -6.44 -8.16
N GLY A 72 -1.21 -6.81 -9.04
CA GLY A 72 -0.70 -8.18 -9.10
C GLY A 72 -1.78 -9.24 -9.41
N GLY A 73 -2.81 -8.88 -10.18
CA GLY A 73 -3.91 -9.78 -10.55
C GLY A 73 -5.01 -9.94 -9.49
N LYS A 74 -4.89 -9.32 -8.31
CA LYS A 74 -5.94 -9.25 -7.29
C LYS A 74 -6.58 -7.86 -7.29
N SER A 75 -7.91 -7.80 -7.20
CA SER A 75 -8.64 -6.54 -7.03
C SER A 75 -8.76 -6.15 -5.56
N TYR A 76 -8.62 -4.86 -5.28
CA TYR A 76 -8.73 -4.27 -3.95
C TYR A 76 -9.68 -3.07 -3.95
N LYS A 77 -10.41 -2.88 -2.86
CA LYS A 77 -11.16 -1.64 -2.61
C LYS A 77 -10.21 -0.55 -2.12
N PHE A 78 -10.62 0.70 -2.24
CA PHE A 78 -9.96 1.85 -1.61
C PHE A 78 -10.73 2.34 -0.40
N ASP A 79 -9.98 2.87 0.56
CA ASP A 79 -10.49 3.72 1.65
C ASP A 79 -9.47 4.81 1.97
N ILE A 80 -9.92 5.90 2.62
CA ILE A 80 -9.08 7.04 2.98
C ILE A 80 -9.25 7.37 4.46
N ILE A 81 -8.12 7.48 5.16
CA ILE A 81 -8.05 8.07 6.49
C ILE A 81 -7.61 9.52 6.34
N TYR A 82 -8.45 10.44 6.85
CA TYR A 82 -8.19 11.87 6.81
C TYR A 82 -7.57 12.36 8.12
N TYR A 83 -6.57 13.22 8.00
CA TYR A 83 -5.95 13.94 9.11
C TYR A 83 -6.12 15.43 8.87
N ASP A 84 -6.58 16.15 9.89
CA ASP A 84 -6.73 17.61 9.80
C ASP A 84 -5.39 18.29 10.12
N ASP A 85 -4.81 18.97 9.12
CA ASP A 85 -3.58 19.77 9.27
C ASP A 85 -3.85 21.19 9.81
N GLU A 86 -5.11 21.58 9.97
CA GLU A 86 -5.55 22.89 10.49
C GLU A 86 -5.04 24.09 9.69
N SER A 87 -4.69 23.89 8.42
CA SER A 87 -4.02 24.89 7.56
C SER A 87 -2.62 25.30 8.03
N ASP A 88 -1.98 24.44 8.83
CA ASP A 88 -0.64 24.64 9.36
C ASP A 88 0.36 23.69 8.68
N SER A 89 1.39 24.25 8.05
CA SER A 89 2.44 23.48 7.38
C SER A 89 3.31 22.63 8.31
N SER A 90 3.20 22.81 9.62
CA SER A 90 3.98 22.07 10.62
C SER A 90 3.27 20.84 11.20
N ARG A 91 2.00 20.59 10.82
CA ARG A 91 1.21 19.42 11.22
C ARG A 91 1.25 18.27 10.22
#